data_AF-A0A818CE17-F1
#
_entry.id   AF-A0A818CE17-F1
#
_cell.length_a   1.000
_cell.length_b   1.000
_cell.length_c   1.000
_cell.angle_alpha   90.00
_cell.angle_beta   90.00
_cell.angle_gamma   90.00
#
_symmetry.space_group_name_H-M   'P 1'
#
loop_
_entity.id
_entity.type
_entity.pdbx_description
1 polymer ?
#
loop_
_entity_poly.entity_id
_entity_poly.type
_entity_poly.pdbx_seq_one_letter_code
_entity_poly.pdbx_strand_id
1 'polypeptide(L)'
;MVLLLFSEFYGPQLIPGISSLGSTATALTNQEKKSSNEVEIIQDNFSFDSICGKLSFRSNSSATSTNESTTVFDDRLERTLNSRGRYARVGSTGKFYCGGTLDGSQCNCCNGKCGPTNGCNCSSCMLLDVQKRILPRGWLVNSDGAPARCSSQLPTTFYCGRRVMPDDGTSDGYCGPTNGPQCTACQRLNQQQRDRYKHIWIG
;
A
#
# COMPACT_ATOMS: atom_id res chain seq x y z
N MET A 1 -8.09 19.08 62.63
CA MET A 1 -7.20 20.18 63.08
C MET A 1 -5.77 19.75 62.78
N VAL A 2 -5.03 20.63 62.12
CA VAL A 2 -3.57 20.64 61.87
C VAL A 2 -3.03 19.71 60.77
N LEU A 3 -2.50 20.41 59.74
CA LEU A 3 -1.65 20.00 58.62
C LEU A 3 -0.28 19.46 59.07
N LEU A 4 0.49 18.90 58.13
CA LEU A 4 1.89 19.23 57.77
C LEU A 4 2.36 18.13 56.77
N LEU A 5 2.37 18.37 55.45
CA LEU A 5 3.48 18.89 54.62
C LEU A 5 4.82 18.17 54.79
N PHE A 6 5.37 17.61 53.71
CA PHE A 6 6.74 17.84 53.20
C PHE A 6 6.89 17.23 51.80
N SER A 7 7.24 18.09 50.83
CA SER A 7 7.62 17.73 49.47
C SER A 7 8.77 18.64 49.04
N GLU A 8 9.99 18.11 48.98
CA GLU A 8 11.12 18.75 48.31
C GLU A 8 12.05 17.68 47.74
N PHE A 9 12.27 17.70 46.42
CA PHE A 9 13.52 17.24 45.81
C PHE A 9 13.82 18.09 44.56
N TYR A 10 15.10 18.42 44.47
CA TYR A 10 15.76 19.46 43.70
C TYR A 10 16.08 19.09 42.23
N GLY A 11 16.14 20.12 41.38
CA GLY A 11 17.20 20.31 40.34
C GLY A 11 16.78 20.22 38.87
N PRO A 12 17.60 20.73 37.92
CA PRO A 12 18.14 22.08 37.84
C PRO A 12 17.77 22.81 36.52
N GLN A 13 17.84 24.15 36.55
CA GLN A 13 17.57 25.08 35.43
C GLN A 13 18.82 25.28 34.56
N LEU A 14 18.63 25.27 33.23
CA LEU A 14 19.65 25.64 32.23
C LEU A 14 19.44 27.09 31.76
N ILE A 15 20.54 27.83 31.72
CA ILE A 15 20.71 29.21 31.21
C ILE A 15 20.92 29.12 29.69
N PRO A 16 20.44 30.09 28.87
CA PRO A 16 21.37 31.12 28.40
C PRO A 16 20.74 32.52 28.23
N GLY A 17 21.49 33.54 28.63
CA GLY A 17 21.43 34.86 28.02
C GLY A 17 22.68 35.07 27.17
N ILE A 18 22.58 35.79 26.06
CA ILE A 18 23.37 37.00 25.76
C ILE A 18 22.85 37.65 24.47
N SER A 19 23.03 38.96 24.48
CA SER A 19 22.40 39.99 23.68
C SER A 19 23.23 40.38 22.45
N SER A 20 22.60 41.19 21.59
CA SER A 20 23.15 42.43 21.01
C SER A 20 23.85 42.42 19.63
N LEU A 21 23.16 43.13 18.70
CA LEU A 21 23.62 44.20 17.80
C LEU A 21 24.76 43.96 16.80
N GLY A 22 24.49 44.32 15.54
CA GLY A 22 25.52 44.62 14.55
C GLY A 22 24.96 44.83 13.14
N SER A 23 24.56 46.06 12.83
CA SER A 23 24.33 46.54 11.46
C SER A 23 25.66 46.90 10.79
N THR A 24 25.89 46.47 9.54
CA THR A 24 26.62 47.27 8.54
C THR A 24 26.21 46.85 7.13
N ALA A 25 25.93 47.85 6.30
CA ALA A 25 25.75 47.74 4.85
C ALA A 25 27.11 47.93 4.15
N THR A 26 27.35 47.22 3.05
CA THR A 26 28.23 47.69 1.96
C THR A 26 27.82 47.00 0.66
N ALA A 27 27.83 47.77 -0.44
CA ALA A 27 27.33 47.45 -1.76
C ALA A 27 28.43 46.98 -2.74
N LEU A 28 27.99 46.51 -3.92
CA LEU A 28 28.71 46.34 -5.20
C LEU A 28 29.61 45.07 -5.25
N THR A 29 29.69 44.23 -6.30
CA THR A 29 29.55 44.41 -7.76
C THR A 29 29.33 43.05 -8.48
N ASN A 30 28.72 43.14 -9.68
CA ASN A 30 28.95 42.40 -10.94
C ASN A 30 28.72 40.87 -11.08
N GLN A 31 27.67 40.59 -11.86
CA GLN A 31 27.60 39.71 -13.03
C GLN A 31 28.71 38.65 -13.23
N GLU A 32 28.33 37.38 -13.13
CA GLU A 32 28.79 36.35 -14.07
C GLU A 32 27.59 35.49 -14.52
N LYS A 33 27.31 35.53 -15.83
CA LYS A 33 26.48 34.55 -16.51
C LYS A 33 27.23 33.21 -16.47
N LYS A 34 26.65 32.19 -15.84
CA LYS A 34 26.98 30.80 -16.16
C LYS A 34 25.71 29.95 -16.23
N SER A 35 25.30 29.76 -17.48
CA SER A 35 24.42 28.71 -17.94
C SER A 35 24.89 27.36 -17.40
N SER A 36 24.12 26.74 -16.52
CA SER A 36 24.12 25.30 -16.28
C SER A 36 22.79 24.96 -15.63
N ASN A 37 22.02 24.10 -16.29
CA ASN A 37 20.76 23.55 -15.80
C ASN A 37 20.98 22.93 -14.41
N GLU A 38 20.57 23.65 -13.36
CA GLU A 38 20.31 23.04 -12.07
C GLU A 38 19.00 22.26 -12.21
N VAL A 39 19.13 20.94 -12.29
CA VAL A 39 18.04 20.04 -11.95
C VAL A 39 17.84 20.24 -10.45
N GLU A 40 16.89 21.11 -10.11
CA GLU A 40 16.35 21.21 -8.77
C GLU A 40 15.91 19.80 -8.38
N ILE A 41 16.69 19.14 -7.50
CA ILE A 41 16.27 17.92 -6.84
C ILE A 41 15.19 18.38 -5.87
N ILE A 42 13.98 18.46 -6.38
CA ILE A 42 12.80 18.55 -5.56
C ILE A 42 12.80 17.25 -4.77
N GLN A 43 13.17 17.33 -3.49
CA GLN A 43 12.76 16.35 -2.51
C GLN A 43 11.25 16.49 -2.40
N ASP A 44 10.55 15.92 -3.38
CA ASP A 44 9.11 15.82 -3.39
C ASP A 44 8.76 15.00 -2.14
N ASN A 45 8.20 15.72 -1.17
CA ASN A 45 7.37 15.14 -0.13
C ASN A 45 6.32 14.30 -0.85
N PHE A 46 6.58 13.00 -1.00
CA PHE A 46 5.62 12.03 -1.52
C PHE A 46 4.46 11.98 -0.52
N SER A 47 3.52 12.92 -0.69
CA SER A 47 2.20 12.86 -0.13
C SER A 47 1.61 11.51 -0.51
N PHE A 48 1.05 10.82 0.48
CA PHE A 48 0.35 9.54 0.36
C PHE A 48 -0.95 9.69 -0.46
N ASP A 49 -0.91 10.43 -1.57
CA ASP A 49 -2.01 10.67 -2.49
C ASP A 49 -2.24 9.43 -3.36
N SER A 50 -2.71 8.42 -2.62
CA SER A 50 -3.91 7.69 -2.88
C SER A 50 -3.78 6.60 -3.93
N ILE A 51 -3.28 5.44 -3.46
CA ILE A 51 -3.69 4.11 -3.92
C ILE A 51 -5.22 4.08 -4.21
N CYS A 52 -5.99 4.89 -3.48
CA CYS A 52 -7.44 4.95 -3.44
C CYS A 52 -8.01 6.18 -4.19
N GLY A 53 -7.24 6.77 -5.12
CA GLY A 53 -7.50 8.06 -5.78
C GLY A 53 -8.89 8.22 -6.38
N LYS A 54 -9.41 9.46 -6.32
CA LYS A 54 -10.74 9.87 -6.83
C LYS A 54 -10.88 9.53 -8.32
N LEU A 55 -11.95 8.82 -8.63
CA LEU A 55 -12.31 8.35 -9.98
C LEU A 55 -12.57 9.54 -10.91
N SER A 56 -11.87 9.61 -12.04
CA SER A 56 -12.41 10.20 -13.28
C SER A 56 -12.39 9.10 -14.34
N PHE A 57 -13.58 8.62 -14.70
CA PHE A 57 -13.77 7.59 -15.70
C PHE A 57 -13.63 8.22 -17.10
N ARG A 58 -12.70 7.70 -17.91
CA ARG A 58 -12.74 7.84 -19.36
C ARG A 58 -12.66 6.45 -19.97
N SER A 59 -13.81 5.96 -20.41
CA SER A 59 -13.93 4.69 -21.11
C SER A 59 -13.64 4.91 -22.59
N ASN A 60 -12.66 4.21 -23.14
CA ASN A 60 -12.59 3.95 -24.59
C ASN A 60 -12.60 2.43 -24.78
N SER A 61 -13.76 1.93 -25.19
CA SER A 61 -13.94 0.54 -25.58
C SER A 61 -13.67 0.42 -27.07
N SER A 62 -12.67 -0.36 -27.46
CA SER A 62 -12.58 -0.89 -28.83
C SER A 62 -12.36 -2.38 -28.73
N ALA A 63 -13.41 -3.13 -29.00
CA ALA A 63 -13.40 -4.58 -29.09
C ALA A 63 -13.17 -4.97 -30.55
N THR A 64 -12.16 -5.80 -30.80
CA THR A 64 -12.05 -6.53 -32.06
C THR A 64 -12.03 -8.01 -31.73
N SER A 65 -13.08 -8.69 -32.17
CA SER A 65 -13.26 -10.13 -32.10
C SER A 65 -12.43 -10.84 -33.16
N THR A 66 -11.81 -11.96 -32.79
CA THR A 66 -11.59 -13.06 -33.75
C THR A 66 -12.01 -14.36 -33.09
N ASN A 67 -12.88 -15.08 -33.81
CA ASN A 67 -13.41 -16.38 -33.44
C ASN A 67 -12.40 -17.46 -33.81
N GLU A 68 -12.00 -18.30 -32.86
CA GLU A 68 -11.51 -19.64 -33.17
C GLU A 68 -11.90 -20.62 -32.06
N SER A 69 -12.93 -21.41 -32.36
CA SER A 69 -13.47 -22.43 -31.47
C SER A 69 -12.50 -23.61 -31.39
N THR A 70 -11.67 -23.61 -30.37
CA THR A 70 -11.02 -24.82 -29.87
C THR A 70 -11.57 -25.05 -28.47
N THR A 71 -12.15 -26.23 -28.22
CA THR A 71 -12.69 -26.60 -26.90
C THR A 71 -11.53 -26.75 -25.91
N VAL A 72 -11.15 -25.65 -25.27
CA VAL A 72 -10.13 -25.60 -24.22
C VAL A 72 -10.77 -26.16 -22.96
N PHE A 73 -10.33 -27.36 -22.56
CA PHE A 73 -10.48 -27.80 -21.18
C PHE A 73 -9.85 -26.71 -20.29
N ASP A 74 -10.66 -26.14 -19.39
CA ASP A 74 -10.26 -25.14 -18.39
C ASP A 74 -9.19 -25.73 -17.47
N ASP A 75 -7.95 -25.73 -17.95
CA ASP A 75 -6.80 -26.14 -17.19
C ASP A 75 -6.47 -24.99 -16.23
N ARG A 76 -6.92 -25.13 -14.99
CA ARG A 76 -6.57 -24.29 -13.82
C ARG A 76 -5.05 -24.10 -13.59
N LEU A 77 -4.21 -24.62 -14.49
CA LEU A 77 -2.75 -24.64 -14.46
C LEU A 77 -2.07 -23.63 -15.40
N GLU A 78 -2.79 -22.74 -16.10
CA GLU A 78 -2.15 -21.78 -17.04
C GLU A 78 -1.04 -20.97 -16.34
N ARG A 79 0.21 -21.28 -16.70
CA ARG A 79 1.39 -20.59 -16.21
C ARG A 79 1.46 -19.24 -16.92
N THR A 80 1.28 -18.17 -16.17
CA THR A 80 1.42 -16.80 -16.69
C THR A 80 2.76 -16.21 -16.24
N LEU A 81 3.49 -15.56 -17.14
CA LEU A 81 4.70 -14.83 -16.78
C LEU A 81 4.32 -13.53 -16.05
N ASN A 82 4.85 -13.29 -14.86
CA ASN A 82 4.65 -12.02 -14.16
C ASN A 82 5.65 -10.94 -14.63
N SER A 83 5.47 -9.70 -14.19
CA SER A 83 6.35 -8.57 -14.55
C SER A 83 7.82 -8.72 -14.11
N ARG A 84 8.14 -9.72 -13.29
CA ARG A 84 9.50 -10.07 -12.86
C ARG A 84 10.09 -11.25 -13.65
N GLY A 85 9.43 -11.67 -14.73
CA GLY A 85 9.88 -12.77 -15.57
C GLY A 85 9.78 -14.15 -14.90
N ARG A 86 8.97 -14.29 -13.83
CA ARG A 86 8.76 -15.58 -13.16
C ARG A 86 7.42 -16.17 -13.58
N TYR A 87 7.39 -17.47 -13.86
CA TYR A 87 6.14 -18.19 -14.06
C TYR A 87 5.32 -18.20 -12.77
N ALA A 88 4.10 -17.69 -12.83
CA ALA A 88 3.12 -17.71 -11.76
C ALA A 88 1.99 -18.69 -12.10
N ARG A 89 1.40 -19.29 -11.08
CA ARG A 89 0.22 -20.16 -11.17
C ARG A 89 -0.82 -19.73 -10.15
N VAL A 90 -2.09 -20.03 -10.45
CA VAL A 90 -3.18 -19.83 -9.50
C VAL A 90 -3.06 -20.86 -8.36
N GLY A 91 -3.02 -20.39 -7.12
CA GLY A 91 -3.03 -21.23 -5.91
C GLY A 91 -4.44 -21.57 -5.44
N SER A 92 -4.56 -22.29 -4.33
CA SER A 92 -5.86 -22.69 -3.75
C SER A 92 -6.78 -21.52 -3.36
N THR A 93 -6.20 -20.35 -3.09
CA THR A 93 -6.93 -19.11 -2.80
C THR A 93 -7.45 -18.43 -4.06
N GLY A 94 -7.08 -18.88 -5.26
CA GLY A 94 -7.38 -18.18 -6.50
C GLY A 94 -6.43 -17.01 -6.81
N LYS A 95 -5.34 -16.86 -6.05
CA LYS A 95 -4.30 -15.86 -6.31
C LYS A 95 -3.16 -16.41 -7.14
N PHE A 96 -2.48 -15.55 -7.88
CA PHE A 96 -1.23 -15.91 -8.55
C PHE A 96 -0.06 -16.04 -7.55
N TYR A 97 0.79 -17.06 -7.73
CA TYR A 97 2.01 -17.25 -6.96
C TYR A 97 3.14 -17.78 -7.83
N CYS A 98 4.37 -17.29 -7.64
CA CYS A 98 5.53 -17.67 -8.44
C CYS A 98 6.59 -18.50 -7.67
N GLY A 99 6.39 -18.78 -6.38
CA GLY A 99 7.34 -19.53 -5.54
C GLY A 99 8.64 -18.79 -5.17
N GLY A 100 8.96 -17.69 -5.87
CA GLY A 100 10.19 -16.94 -5.65
C GLY A 100 10.23 -16.16 -4.35
N THR A 101 11.37 -15.52 -4.05
CA THR A 101 11.50 -14.59 -2.91
C THR A 101 10.54 -13.41 -3.03
N LEU A 102 9.97 -13.00 -1.88
CA LEU A 102 9.16 -11.80 -1.79
C LEU A 102 10.02 -10.55 -1.98
N ASP A 103 9.38 -9.53 -2.51
CA ASP A 103 9.88 -8.16 -2.56
C ASP A 103 9.34 -7.33 -1.39
N GLY A 104 9.94 -6.16 -1.17
CA GLY A 104 9.68 -5.32 0.00
C GLY A 104 10.32 -5.86 1.29
N SER A 105 9.98 -5.23 2.39
CA SER A 105 10.31 -5.64 3.76
C SER A 105 9.77 -7.03 4.10
N GLN A 106 10.51 -7.72 4.96
CA GLN A 106 10.07 -8.97 5.53
C GLN A 106 8.89 -8.70 6.46
N CYS A 107 7.83 -9.49 6.28
CA CYS A 107 6.68 -9.47 7.18
C CYS A 107 6.69 -10.73 8.04
N ASN A 108 6.35 -10.58 9.32
CA ASN A 108 6.34 -11.66 10.30
C ASN A 108 5.19 -12.68 10.10
N CYS A 109 4.42 -12.56 9.01
CA CYS A 109 3.27 -13.42 8.70
C CYS A 109 3.54 -14.50 7.65
N CYS A 110 4.77 -14.61 7.13
CA CYS A 110 5.10 -15.61 6.10
C CYS A 110 6.59 -15.99 6.09
N ASN A 111 6.95 -17.04 5.34
CA ASN A 111 8.30 -17.56 5.20
C ASN A 111 9.20 -16.80 4.20
N GLY A 112 8.81 -15.59 3.77
CA GLY A 112 9.58 -14.81 2.79
C GLY A 112 9.49 -15.28 1.33
N LYS A 113 8.63 -16.26 1.02
CA LYS A 113 8.39 -16.75 -0.35
C LYS A 113 7.01 -16.37 -0.88
N CYS A 114 6.87 -16.32 -2.19
CA CYS A 114 5.63 -16.06 -2.89
C CYS A 114 4.82 -17.36 -3.05
N GLY A 115 3.85 -17.66 -2.19
CA GLY A 115 3.15 -18.95 -2.26
C GLY A 115 1.92 -19.08 -1.34
N PRO A 116 0.97 -19.99 -1.65
CA PRO A 116 -0.29 -20.12 -0.92
C PRO A 116 -0.18 -20.81 0.45
N THR A 117 0.85 -21.63 0.69
CA THR A 117 0.95 -22.46 1.91
C THR A 117 1.42 -21.67 3.12
N ASN A 118 2.52 -20.92 2.99
CA ASN A 118 3.09 -20.09 4.07
C ASN A 118 3.81 -18.86 3.50
N GLY A 119 3.40 -18.42 2.31
CA GLY A 119 3.97 -17.28 1.60
C GLY A 119 2.99 -16.13 1.50
N CYS A 120 3.50 -14.92 1.33
CA CYS A 120 2.66 -13.82 0.84
C CYS A 120 2.59 -13.88 -0.69
N ASN A 121 1.79 -13.00 -1.28
CA ASN A 121 1.85 -12.74 -2.72
C ASN A 121 2.92 -11.65 -2.96
N CYS A 122 3.77 -11.81 -3.98
CA CYS A 122 4.74 -10.77 -4.35
C CYS A 122 4.05 -9.69 -5.20
N SER A 123 4.63 -8.50 -5.31
CA SER A 123 4.00 -7.40 -6.06
C SER A 123 3.68 -7.75 -7.52
N SER A 124 4.60 -8.41 -8.22
CA SER A 124 4.41 -8.83 -9.61
C SER A 124 3.26 -9.83 -9.77
N CYS A 125 3.03 -10.70 -8.78
CA CYS A 125 1.90 -11.61 -8.80
C CYS A 125 0.60 -10.92 -8.35
N MET A 126 0.66 -9.92 -7.46
CA MET A 126 -0.49 -9.07 -7.13
C MET A 126 -0.94 -8.26 -8.36
N LEU A 127 0.00 -7.74 -9.15
CA LEU A 127 -0.30 -7.06 -10.40
C LEU A 127 -1.03 -7.99 -11.38
N LEU A 128 -0.59 -9.25 -11.50
CA LEU A 128 -1.34 -10.26 -12.27
C LEU A 128 -2.76 -10.46 -11.73
N ASP A 129 -2.93 -10.57 -10.42
CA ASP A 129 -4.26 -10.70 -9.81
C ASP A 129 -5.16 -9.51 -10.18
N VAL A 130 -4.63 -8.29 -10.09
CA VAL A 130 -5.33 -7.06 -10.47
C VAL A 130 -5.70 -7.06 -11.96
N GLN A 131 -4.75 -7.35 -12.84
CA GLN A 131 -4.92 -7.29 -14.29
C GLN A 131 -5.88 -8.38 -14.79
N LYS A 132 -5.68 -9.63 -14.37
CA LYS A 132 -6.50 -10.77 -14.81
C LYS A 132 -7.94 -10.70 -14.28
N ARG A 133 -8.16 -10.03 -13.15
CA ARG A 133 -9.50 -9.77 -12.60
C ARG A 133 -10.08 -8.42 -13.04
N ILE A 134 -9.33 -7.63 -13.81
CA ILE A 134 -9.74 -6.31 -14.31
C ILE A 134 -10.20 -5.41 -13.15
N LEU A 135 -9.42 -5.40 -12.06
CA LEU A 135 -9.78 -4.62 -10.87
C LEU A 135 -9.49 -3.12 -11.11
N PRO A 136 -10.38 -2.22 -10.67
CA PRO A 136 -10.14 -0.79 -10.80
C PRO A 136 -9.10 -0.30 -9.77
N ARG A 137 -8.59 0.92 -9.96
CA ARG A 137 -7.66 1.56 -9.00
C ARG A 137 -8.25 1.55 -7.59
N GLY A 138 -7.39 1.35 -6.60
CA GLY A 138 -7.79 1.24 -5.19
C GLY A 138 -8.31 -0.14 -4.79
N TRP A 139 -8.26 -1.14 -5.68
CA TRP A 139 -8.56 -2.53 -5.34
C TRP A 139 -7.29 -3.36 -5.30
N LEU A 140 -7.25 -4.35 -4.41
CA LEU A 140 -6.20 -5.38 -4.36
C LEU A 140 -6.87 -6.71 -4.01
N VAL A 141 -6.10 -7.80 -3.93
CA VAL A 141 -6.64 -9.12 -3.57
C VAL A 141 -6.05 -9.57 -2.24
N ASN A 142 -6.89 -9.79 -1.23
CA ASN A 142 -6.45 -10.17 0.12
C ASN A 142 -5.93 -11.61 0.20
N SER A 143 -5.46 -12.09 1.37
CA SER A 143 -4.86 -13.44 1.47
C SER A 143 -5.81 -14.59 1.16
N ASP A 144 -7.13 -14.39 1.24
CA ASP A 144 -8.13 -15.41 0.91
C ASP A 144 -8.47 -15.42 -0.59
N GLY A 145 -7.85 -14.53 -1.38
CA GLY A 145 -8.13 -14.39 -2.81
C GLY A 145 -9.39 -13.57 -3.14
N ALA A 146 -9.94 -12.86 -2.15
CA ALA A 146 -11.06 -11.97 -2.38
C ALA A 146 -10.56 -10.58 -2.81
N PRO A 147 -11.17 -9.96 -3.84
CA PRO A 147 -10.99 -8.54 -4.11
C PRO A 147 -11.36 -7.73 -2.86
N ALA A 148 -10.52 -6.77 -2.52
CA ALA A 148 -10.71 -5.88 -1.40
C ALA A 148 -10.48 -4.45 -1.87
N ARG A 149 -11.41 -3.57 -1.51
CA ARG A 149 -11.38 -2.17 -1.86
C ARG A 149 -10.74 -1.37 -0.73
N CYS A 150 -9.87 -0.44 -1.08
CA CYS A 150 -9.38 0.55 -0.15
C CYS A 150 -10.51 1.48 0.35
N SER A 151 -10.48 1.81 1.64
CA SER A 151 -11.38 2.79 2.22
C SER A 151 -11.09 4.20 1.72
N SER A 152 -12.14 4.94 1.38
CA SER A 152 -12.04 6.37 1.07
C SER A 152 -11.73 7.23 2.30
N GLN A 153 -12.03 6.73 3.51
CA GLN A 153 -11.79 7.44 4.77
C GLN A 153 -10.41 7.11 5.37
N LEU A 154 -9.95 5.88 5.16
CA LEU A 154 -8.68 5.37 5.69
C LEU A 154 -7.87 4.76 4.54
N PRO A 155 -7.02 5.54 3.86
CA PRO A 155 -6.37 5.14 2.60
C PRO A 155 -5.38 3.97 2.73
N THR A 156 -5.18 3.46 3.95
CA THR A 156 -4.37 2.26 4.21
C THR A 156 -5.17 1.02 4.60
N THR A 157 -6.50 1.14 4.67
CA THR A 157 -7.40 0.09 5.17
C THR A 157 -8.23 -0.48 4.04
N PHE A 158 -8.24 -1.81 3.90
CA PHE A 158 -8.95 -2.52 2.84
C PHE A 158 -10.14 -3.34 3.36
N TYR A 159 -11.22 -3.45 2.60
CA TYR A 159 -12.38 -4.25 2.97
C TYR A 159 -12.85 -5.11 1.81
N CYS A 160 -13.13 -6.39 2.05
CA CYS A 160 -13.60 -7.31 1.02
C CYS A 160 -15.13 -7.43 0.93
N GLY A 161 -15.88 -6.89 1.89
CA GLY A 161 -17.35 -6.90 1.90
C GLY A 161 -17.98 -8.29 2.01
N ARG A 162 -17.20 -9.35 2.22
CA ARG A 162 -17.71 -10.71 2.41
C ARG A 162 -18.22 -10.91 3.84
N ARG A 163 -19.21 -11.79 4.01
CA ARG A 163 -19.65 -12.29 5.32
C ARG A 163 -18.67 -13.36 5.81
N VAL A 164 -17.78 -12.98 6.73
CA VAL A 164 -16.64 -13.81 7.18
C VAL A 164 -16.55 -13.93 8.70
N MET A 165 -17.44 -13.25 9.43
CA MET A 165 -17.49 -13.27 10.89
C MET A 165 -18.96 -13.49 11.34
N PRO A 166 -19.65 -14.55 10.87
CA PRO A 166 -21.08 -14.71 11.10
C PRO A 166 -21.47 -14.88 12.58
N ASP A 167 -20.51 -15.31 13.41
CA ASP A 167 -20.69 -15.60 14.83
C ASP A 167 -20.20 -14.44 15.73
N ASP A 168 -19.77 -13.32 15.14
CA ASP A 168 -19.41 -12.13 15.90
C ASP A 168 -20.67 -11.41 16.36
N GLY A 169 -21.04 -11.62 17.63
CA GLY A 169 -22.21 -10.99 18.25
C GLY A 169 -22.13 -9.47 18.39
N THR A 170 -21.02 -8.84 17.99
CA THR A 170 -20.80 -7.39 18.05
C THR A 170 -20.91 -6.68 16.71
N SER A 171 -21.10 -7.41 15.60
CA SER A 171 -21.14 -6.86 14.25
C SER A 171 -22.22 -7.47 13.37
N ASP A 172 -22.37 -6.96 12.15
CA ASP A 172 -23.25 -7.53 11.13
C ASP A 172 -22.67 -8.80 10.46
N GLY A 173 -21.45 -9.19 10.84
CA GLY A 173 -20.71 -10.34 10.33
C GLY A 173 -20.01 -10.13 8.98
N TYR A 174 -20.06 -8.92 8.42
CA TYR A 174 -19.40 -8.56 7.16
C TYR A 174 -18.05 -7.87 7.39
N CYS A 175 -17.13 -8.04 6.45
CA CYS A 175 -15.87 -7.30 6.43
C CYS A 175 -16.06 -5.93 5.76
N GLY A 176 -16.39 -4.89 6.52
CA GLY A 176 -16.59 -3.56 5.93
C GLY A 176 -17.00 -2.49 6.93
N PRO A 177 -16.77 -1.20 6.64
CA PRO A 177 -16.90 -0.10 7.60
C PRO A 177 -18.36 0.17 8.06
N THR A 178 -19.35 -0.52 7.49
CA THR A 178 -20.76 -0.36 7.81
C THR A 178 -21.15 -1.41 8.84
N ASN A 179 -20.79 -1.21 10.11
CA ASN A 179 -21.11 -2.10 11.23
C ASN A 179 -20.42 -3.50 11.20
N GLY A 180 -19.31 -3.62 10.47
CA GLY A 180 -18.48 -4.80 10.40
C GLY A 180 -17.00 -4.52 10.71
N PRO A 181 -16.27 -5.36 11.45
CA PRO A 181 -14.83 -5.19 11.60
C PRO A 181 -14.08 -5.56 10.32
N GLN A 182 -12.79 -5.26 10.27
CA GLN A 182 -11.93 -5.74 9.19
C GLN A 182 -11.57 -7.21 9.42
N CYS A 183 -11.77 -8.09 8.43
CA CYS A 183 -11.35 -9.49 8.57
C CYS A 183 -9.83 -9.66 8.53
N THR A 184 -9.32 -10.76 9.10
CA THR A 184 -7.88 -11.06 9.19
C THR A 184 -7.17 -11.01 7.84
N ALA A 185 -7.82 -11.48 6.76
CA ALA A 185 -7.23 -11.46 5.42
C ALA A 185 -7.00 -10.03 4.91
N CYS A 186 -7.95 -9.13 5.17
CA CYS A 186 -7.85 -7.72 4.82
C CYS A 186 -6.88 -6.95 5.74
N GLN A 187 -6.81 -7.31 7.03
CA GLN A 187 -5.79 -6.77 7.94
C GLN A 187 -4.37 -7.08 7.45
N ARG A 188 -4.12 -8.32 7.01
CA ARG A 188 -2.85 -8.71 6.39
C ARG A 188 -2.54 -7.88 5.14
N LEU A 189 -3.55 -7.60 4.33
CA LEU A 189 -3.40 -6.77 3.13
C LEU A 189 -2.97 -5.33 3.48
N ASN A 190 -3.47 -4.73 4.58
CA ASN A 190 -3.02 -3.40 5.03
C ASN A 190 -1.51 -3.36 5.30
N GLN A 191 -0.95 -4.43 5.86
CA GLN A 191 0.50 -4.50 6.10
C GLN A 191 1.27 -4.65 4.79
N GLN A 192 0.80 -5.53 3.91
CA GLN A 192 1.48 -5.82 2.64
C GLN A 192 1.48 -4.62 1.69
N GLN A 193 0.37 -3.87 1.63
CA GLN A 193 0.23 -2.77 0.68
C GLN A 193 1.16 -1.59 0.96
N ARG A 194 1.41 -1.28 2.23
CA ARG A 194 2.18 -0.10 2.66
C ARG A 194 3.59 -0.08 2.09
N ASP A 195 4.11 -1.25 1.79
CA ASP A 195 5.48 -1.42 1.38
C ASP A 195 5.57 -2.16 0.04
N ARG A 196 5.01 -3.37 -0.04
CA ARG A 196 5.17 -4.25 -1.21
C ARG A 196 4.36 -3.82 -2.42
N TYR A 197 3.13 -3.35 -2.22
CA TYR A 197 2.20 -3.08 -3.34
C TYR A 197 2.05 -1.61 -3.71
N LYS A 198 2.82 -0.71 -3.08
CA LYS A 198 2.73 0.74 -3.29
C LYS A 198 2.79 1.16 -4.75
N HIS A 199 3.56 0.43 -5.58
CA HIS A 199 3.81 0.76 -6.97
C HIS A 199 2.79 0.19 -7.97
N ILE A 200 1.84 -0.64 -7.55
CA ILE A 200 0.86 -1.27 -8.46
C ILE A 200 -0.02 -0.21 -9.15
N TRP A 201 -0.20 0.94 -8.51
CA TRP A 201 -1.08 2.01 -8.98
C TRP A 201 -0.36 3.34 -9.24
N ILE A 202 0.97 3.34 -9.44
CA ILE A 202 1.78 4.55 -9.73
C ILE A 202 1.93 4.79 -11.25
N GLY A 203 1.13 4.12 -12.08
CA GLY A 203 1.16 4.27 -13.55
C GLY A 203 0.27 5.38 -14.10
#